data_AF-A0A926JMF5-F1
#
_entry.id   AF-A0A926JMF5-F1
#
_cell.length_a   1.000
_cell.length_b   1.000
_cell.length_c   1.000
_cell.angle_alpha   90.00
_cell.angle_beta   90.00
_cell.angle_gamma   90.00
#
_symmetry.space_group_name_H-M   'P 1'
#
loop_
_entity.id
_entity.type
_entity.pdbx_description
1 polymer ?
#
loop_
_entity_poly.entity_id
_entity_poly.type
_entity_poly.pdbx_seq_one_letter_code
_entity_poly.pdbx_strand_id
1 'polypeptide(L)'
;MFPAARAAFEQLLTDLFDHQCVCHAEAEEFIAARGREVHRLMLQEWFAQHAQREERLRRSPDPTRWCGAPPRRATSGCCPRGSAPWRWSGSPTARRGASNLHPADAELDVPVGRHSHELKKLAAIEAARGSFESAATAIERATGTHMGKRQVEQLVQRAAADVDDFYAHVRSTHASGSGSGSGSGSGSEEMLLVLSADGKGIVMRPEALREETR
;
A
#
# COMPACT_ATOMS: atom_id res chain seq x y z
N MET A 1 -1.24 -23.60 -11.67
CA MET A 1 -2.33 -24.14 -10.83
C MET A 1 -2.04 -23.76 -9.39
N PHE A 2 -3.06 -23.53 -8.56
CA PHE A 2 -2.95 -23.05 -7.18
C PHE A 2 -3.34 -24.16 -6.17
N PRO A 3 -2.57 -25.25 -6.06
CA PRO A 3 -2.94 -26.39 -5.24
C PRO A 3 -3.14 -26.05 -3.77
N ALA A 4 -2.29 -25.19 -3.18
CA ALA A 4 -2.39 -24.88 -1.76
C ALA A 4 -3.63 -24.02 -1.45
N ALA A 5 -3.89 -23.00 -2.27
CA ALA A 5 -5.10 -22.20 -2.14
C ALA A 5 -6.37 -23.03 -2.34
N ARG A 6 -6.37 -23.97 -3.30
CA ARG A 6 -7.52 -24.83 -3.55
C ARG A 6 -7.81 -25.75 -2.36
N ALA A 7 -6.78 -26.40 -1.82
CA ALA A 7 -6.92 -27.24 -0.64
C ALA A 7 -7.41 -26.44 0.58
N ALA A 8 -6.91 -25.22 0.78
CA ALA A 8 -7.37 -24.35 1.86
C ALA A 8 -8.83 -23.91 1.70
N PHE A 9 -9.27 -23.67 0.46
CA PHE A 9 -10.67 -23.37 0.16
C PHE A 9 -11.58 -24.57 0.38
N GLU A 10 -11.19 -25.75 -0.08
CA GLU A 10 -11.91 -27.01 0.17
C GLU A 10 -12.05 -27.25 1.68
N GLN A 11 -10.97 -27.05 2.46
CA GLN A 11 -11.01 -27.14 3.91
C GLN A 11 -11.95 -26.11 4.54
N LEU A 12 -11.96 -24.86 4.07
CA LEU A 12 -12.88 -23.83 4.56
C LEU A 12 -14.33 -24.25 4.37
N LEU A 13 -14.67 -24.86 3.23
CA LEU A 13 -16.02 -25.37 2.98
C LEU A 13 -16.40 -26.49 3.95
N THR A 14 -15.50 -27.43 4.20
CA THR A 14 -15.69 -28.49 5.20
C THR A 14 -15.91 -27.90 6.58
N ASP A 15 -15.04 -26.99 7.01
CA ASP A 15 -15.16 -26.40 8.35
C ASP A 15 -16.42 -25.55 8.49
N LEU A 16 -16.85 -24.83 7.44
CA LEU A 16 -18.08 -24.05 7.45
C LEU A 16 -19.30 -24.96 7.63
N PHE A 17 -19.30 -26.13 6.99
CA PHE A 17 -20.35 -27.13 7.15
C PHE A 17 -20.37 -27.70 8.58
N ASP A 18 -19.19 -28.02 9.12
CA ASP A 18 -19.05 -28.60 10.46
C ASP A 18 -19.29 -27.58 11.58
N HIS A 19 -19.01 -26.29 11.36
CA HIS A 19 -19.14 -25.24 12.37
C HIS A 19 -20.60 -24.96 12.75
N GLN A 20 -21.56 -25.34 11.90
CA GLN A 20 -23.00 -25.20 12.15
C GLN A 20 -23.39 -23.81 12.66
N CYS A 21 -23.00 -22.77 11.91
CA CYS A 21 -23.29 -21.37 12.27
C CYS A 21 -24.78 -21.19 12.59
N VAL A 22 -25.07 -20.60 13.75
CA VAL A 22 -26.46 -20.43 14.22
C VAL A 22 -27.13 -19.20 13.62
N CYS A 23 -26.36 -18.29 13.02
CA CYS A 23 -26.88 -17.12 12.35
C CYS A 23 -26.01 -16.63 11.18
N HIS A 24 -26.57 -15.75 10.35
CA HIS A 24 -25.88 -15.15 9.21
C HIS A 24 -24.61 -14.39 9.62
N ALA A 25 -24.67 -13.58 10.69
CA ALA A 25 -23.55 -12.76 11.12
C ALA A 25 -22.35 -13.61 11.56
N GLU A 26 -22.59 -14.73 12.22
CA GLU A 26 -21.55 -15.70 12.59
C GLU A 26 -20.94 -16.36 11.35
N ALA A 27 -21.77 -16.74 10.38
CA ALA A 27 -21.27 -17.27 9.10
C ALA A 27 -20.40 -16.24 8.36
N GLU A 28 -20.79 -14.97 8.32
CA GLU A 28 -19.99 -13.89 7.74
C GLU A 28 -18.63 -13.73 8.42
N GLU A 29 -18.61 -13.67 9.76
CA GLU A 29 -17.37 -13.54 10.52
C GLU A 29 -16.45 -14.75 10.30
N PHE A 30 -17.01 -15.96 10.33
CA PHE A 30 -16.27 -17.19 10.09
C PHE A 30 -15.66 -17.24 8.69
N ILE A 31 -16.46 -16.98 7.65
CA ILE A 31 -16.02 -16.96 6.26
C ILE A 31 -14.94 -15.90 6.05
N ALA A 32 -15.16 -14.68 6.57
CA ALA A 32 -14.17 -13.61 6.48
C ALA A 32 -12.87 -13.99 7.20
N ALA A 33 -12.97 -14.64 8.37
CA ALA A 33 -11.81 -15.02 9.16
C ALA A 33 -10.97 -16.13 8.50
N ARG A 34 -11.61 -17.23 8.08
CA ARG A 34 -10.94 -18.37 7.43
C ARG A 34 -10.52 -18.03 6.00
N GLY A 35 -11.31 -17.23 5.28
CA GLY A 35 -11.07 -16.85 3.89
C GLY A 35 -9.78 -16.04 3.68
N ARG A 36 -9.31 -15.32 4.71
CA ARG A 36 -8.01 -14.61 4.67
C ARG A 36 -6.84 -15.53 4.33
N GLU A 37 -6.82 -16.77 4.84
CA GLU A 37 -5.75 -17.72 4.56
C GLU A 37 -5.77 -18.20 3.10
N VAL A 38 -6.97 -18.40 2.53
CA VAL A 38 -7.14 -18.74 1.12
C VAL A 38 -6.58 -17.61 0.25
N HIS A 39 -6.97 -16.36 0.51
CA HIS A 39 -6.44 -15.19 -0.21
C HIS A 39 -4.92 -15.06 -0.07
N ARG A 40 -4.38 -15.32 1.12
CA ARG A 40 -2.93 -15.31 1.37
C ARG A 40 -2.20 -16.35 0.53
N LEU A 41 -2.71 -17.58 0.48
CA LEU A 41 -2.13 -18.68 -0.29
C LEU A 41 -2.21 -18.42 -1.80
N MET A 42 -3.34 -17.90 -2.29
CA MET A 42 -3.48 -17.50 -3.69
C MET A 42 -2.37 -16.51 -4.08
N LEU A 43 -2.16 -15.48 -3.26
CA LEU A 43 -1.15 -14.46 -3.55
C LEU A 43 0.28 -15.03 -3.43
N GLN A 44 0.54 -15.89 -2.44
CA GLN A 44 1.83 -16.57 -2.27
C GLN A 44 2.18 -17.47 -3.46
N GLU A 45 1.21 -18.23 -3.97
CA GLU A 45 1.40 -19.11 -5.13
C GLU A 45 1.53 -18.32 -6.44
N TRP A 46 0.84 -17.18 -6.57
CA TRP A 46 1.02 -16.26 -7.70
C TRP A 46 2.45 -15.72 -7.75
N PHE A 47 2.98 -15.27 -6.60
CA PHE A 47 4.38 -14.91 -6.47
C PHE A 47 5.31 -16.09 -6.80
N ALA A 48 5.03 -17.30 -6.30
CA ALA A 48 5.85 -18.47 -6.61
C ALA A 48 5.91 -18.77 -8.12
N GLN A 49 4.82 -18.59 -8.86
CA GLN A 49 4.79 -18.76 -10.32
C GLN A 49 5.68 -17.73 -11.04
N HIS A 50 5.67 -16.47 -10.59
CA HIS A 50 6.56 -15.43 -11.11
C HIS A 50 8.03 -15.73 -10.81
N ALA A 51 8.35 -16.19 -9.61
CA ALA A 51 9.71 -16.62 -9.27
C ALA A 51 10.19 -17.79 -10.16
N GLN A 52 9.31 -18.75 -10.47
CA GLN A 52 9.63 -19.86 -11.39
C GLN A 52 9.81 -19.39 -12.84
N ARG A 53 9.07 -18.38 -13.29
CA ARG A 53 9.27 -17.77 -14.60
C ARG A 53 10.64 -17.11 -14.69
N GLU A 54 11.02 -16.38 -13.64
CA GLU A 54 12.33 -15.74 -13.52
C GLU A 54 13.47 -16.78 -13.54
N GLU A 55 13.34 -17.88 -12.80
CA GLU A 55 14.32 -18.98 -12.79
C GLU A 55 14.44 -19.69 -14.14
N ARG A 56 13.35 -19.78 -14.93
CA ARG A 56 13.43 -20.32 -16.30
C ARG A 56 14.19 -19.40 -17.25
N LEU A 57 13.98 -18.08 -17.15
CA LEU A 57 14.71 -17.09 -17.95
C LEU A 57 16.21 -17.09 -17.62
N ARG A 58 16.57 -17.31 -16.36
CA ARG A 58 17.97 -17.47 -15.89
C ARG A 58 18.72 -18.64 -16.53
N ARG A 59 18.04 -19.74 -16.83
CA ARG A 59 18.64 -20.94 -17.45
C ARG A 59 18.83 -20.80 -18.96
N SER A 60 18.34 -19.71 -19.56
CA SER A 60 18.62 -19.36 -20.96
C SER A 60 20.10 -18.95 -21.11
N PRO A 61 20.77 -19.21 -22.24
CA PRO A 61 22.24 -19.16 -22.35
C PRO A 61 22.87 -17.75 -22.34
N ASP A 62 22.13 -16.70 -21.98
CA ASP A 62 22.58 -15.31 -22.13
C ASP A 62 23.54 -14.90 -20.99
N PRO A 63 24.72 -14.30 -21.26
CA PRO A 63 25.87 -14.33 -20.37
C PRO A 63 25.89 -13.25 -19.27
N THR A 64 24.79 -12.54 -19.00
CA THR A 64 24.75 -11.56 -17.90
C THR A 64 24.75 -12.27 -16.55
N ARG A 65 25.91 -12.23 -15.87
CA ARG A 65 26.16 -12.74 -14.51
C ARG A 65 25.03 -12.42 -13.54
N TRP A 66 24.40 -13.47 -13.04
CA TRP A 66 23.43 -13.45 -11.95
C TRP A 66 24.21 -13.58 -10.63
N CYS A 67 23.96 -12.69 -9.67
CA CYS A 67 24.61 -12.77 -8.34
C CYS A 67 23.52 -12.90 -7.29
N GLY A 68 23.59 -13.96 -6.48
CA GLY A 68 22.64 -14.22 -5.39
C GLY A 68 22.77 -13.20 -4.27
N ALA A 69 22.04 -12.10 -4.36
CA ALA A 69 21.74 -11.26 -3.21
C ALA A 69 20.53 -11.82 -2.44
N PRO A 70 20.44 -11.52 -1.14
CA PRO A 70 19.37 -12.02 -0.30
C PRO A 70 18.02 -11.42 -0.73
N PRO A 71 16.94 -12.20 -0.57
CA PRO A 71 15.62 -11.83 -1.06
C PRO A 71 15.06 -10.58 -0.36
N ARG A 72 14.44 -9.67 -1.14
CA ARG A 72 13.64 -8.57 -0.59
C ARG A 72 12.33 -9.11 -0.05
N ARG A 73 12.09 -8.98 1.25
CA ARG A 73 10.86 -9.42 1.90
C ARG A 73 9.80 -8.32 1.83
N ALA A 74 8.84 -8.47 0.93
CA ALA A 74 7.54 -7.83 1.10
C ALA A 74 6.67 -8.71 2.03
N THR A 75 5.77 -8.09 2.77
CA THR A 75 4.82 -8.64 3.74
C THR A 75 3.44 -8.09 3.39
N SER A 76 2.42 -8.94 3.31
CA SER A 76 1.06 -8.46 3.11
C SER A 76 0.20 -8.52 4.35
N GLY A 77 -0.87 -7.74 4.26
CA GLY A 77 -1.91 -7.59 5.26
C GLY A 77 -2.80 -8.81 5.48
N CYS A 78 -2.86 -9.80 4.59
CA CYS A 78 -3.88 -10.85 4.68
C CYS A 78 -3.43 -12.04 5.55
N CYS A 79 -2.94 -11.81 6.76
CA CYS A 79 -2.56 -12.91 7.66
C CYS A 79 -3.53 -13.01 8.82
N PRO A 80 -4.22 -14.15 8.99
CA PRO A 80 -4.76 -14.51 10.30
C PRO A 80 -3.68 -14.41 11.38
N ARG A 81 -4.06 -14.08 12.61
CA ARG A 81 -3.16 -14.06 13.75
C ARG A 81 -2.50 -15.44 13.91
N GLY A 82 -1.19 -15.53 13.67
CA GLY A 82 -0.42 -16.78 13.68
C GLY A 82 0.02 -17.28 12.29
N SER A 83 -0.57 -16.79 11.19
CA SER A 83 -0.10 -17.08 9.82
C SER A 83 1.10 -16.20 9.46
N ALA A 84 2.08 -16.78 8.79
CA ALA A 84 3.21 -16.01 8.28
C ALA A 84 2.80 -15.14 7.08
N PRO A 85 3.26 -13.88 7.00
CA PRO A 85 3.08 -13.05 5.81
C PRO A 85 3.59 -13.75 4.56
N TRP A 86 2.91 -13.56 3.43
CA TRP A 86 3.46 -14.05 2.17
C TRP A 86 4.82 -13.40 1.93
N ARG A 87 5.71 -14.16 1.30
CA ARG A 87 7.09 -13.79 1.02
C ARG A 87 7.31 -13.80 -0.48
N TRP A 88 7.73 -12.66 -1.00
CA TRP A 88 8.35 -12.56 -2.31
C TRP A 88 9.87 -12.59 -2.13
N SER A 89 10.55 -13.13 -3.14
CA SER A 89 12.00 -13.17 -3.24
C SER A 89 12.37 -13.01 -4.71
N GLY A 90 12.30 -11.78 -5.20
CA GLY A 90 12.79 -11.44 -6.53
C GLY A 90 14.28 -11.69 -6.63
N SER A 91 14.69 -12.19 -7.77
CA SER A 91 16.05 -12.64 -7.99
C SER A 91 16.92 -11.46 -8.44
N PRO A 92 18.03 -11.15 -7.75
CA PRO A 92 18.87 -10.02 -8.15
C PRO A 92 19.74 -10.36 -9.36
N THR A 93 19.79 -9.46 -10.33
CA THR A 93 20.82 -9.40 -11.38
C THR A 93 21.87 -8.38 -10.98
N ALA A 94 23.16 -8.69 -11.15
CA ALA A 94 24.21 -7.72 -10.84
C ALA A 94 25.39 -7.86 -11.78
N ARG A 95 25.79 -6.74 -12.39
CA ARG A 95 27.09 -6.62 -13.03
C ARG A 95 28.14 -6.38 -11.96
N ARG A 96 29.33 -7.00 -12.07
CA ARG A 96 30.43 -6.80 -11.11
C ARG A 96 30.73 -5.29 -10.99
N GLY A 97 30.62 -4.73 -9.78
CA GLY A 97 30.79 -3.29 -9.52
C GLY A 97 29.51 -2.43 -9.65
N ALA A 98 28.33 -3.02 -9.91
CA ALA A 98 27.05 -2.33 -9.94
C ALA A 98 26.10 -2.82 -8.84
N SER A 99 25.12 -1.99 -8.46
CA SER A 99 24.05 -2.36 -7.53
C SER A 99 23.20 -3.49 -8.09
N ASN A 100 22.67 -4.34 -7.20
CA ASN A 100 21.72 -5.38 -7.59
C ASN A 100 20.46 -4.77 -8.21
N LEU A 101 20.08 -5.25 -9.38
CA LEU A 101 18.84 -4.95 -10.07
C LEU A 101 17.84 -6.07 -9.78
N HIS A 102 16.57 -5.71 -9.58
CA HIS A 102 15.49 -6.67 -9.35
C HIS A 102 14.44 -6.50 -10.45
N PRO A 103 14.68 -7.06 -11.66
CA PRO A 103 13.80 -6.81 -12.81
C PRO A 103 12.37 -7.28 -12.56
N ALA A 104 12.19 -8.39 -11.84
CA ALA A 104 10.87 -8.88 -11.46
C ALA A 104 10.18 -7.97 -10.42
N ASP A 105 10.92 -7.30 -9.52
CA ASP A 105 10.32 -6.33 -8.60
C ASP A 105 9.76 -5.13 -9.38
N ALA A 106 10.43 -4.71 -10.46
CA ALA A 106 9.99 -3.62 -11.32
C ALA A 106 8.79 -4.01 -12.20
N GLU A 107 8.81 -5.21 -12.81
CA GLU A 107 7.67 -5.71 -13.62
C GLU A 107 6.41 -5.87 -12.77
N LEU A 108 6.56 -6.33 -11.53
CA LEU A 108 5.44 -6.57 -10.61
C LEU A 108 5.07 -5.34 -9.76
N ASP A 109 5.74 -4.20 -9.98
CA ASP A 109 5.61 -2.97 -9.19
C ASP A 109 5.58 -3.23 -7.67
N VAL A 110 6.51 -4.07 -7.19
CA VAL A 110 6.53 -4.48 -5.79
C VAL A 110 6.94 -3.28 -4.94
N PRO A 111 6.12 -2.91 -3.92
CA PRO A 111 6.42 -1.75 -3.10
C PRO A 111 7.76 -1.88 -2.40
N VAL A 112 8.51 -0.78 -2.36
CA VAL A 112 9.69 -0.68 -1.50
C VAL A 112 9.27 -0.79 -0.03
N GLY A 113 9.97 -1.65 0.71
CA GLY A 113 9.75 -1.90 2.13
C GLY A 113 8.93 -3.17 2.38
N ARG A 114 8.39 -3.27 3.61
CA ARG A 114 7.66 -4.47 4.04
C ARG A 114 6.17 -4.43 3.71
N HIS A 115 5.51 -3.28 3.69
CA HIS A 115 4.06 -3.22 3.58
C HIS A 115 3.59 -3.19 2.11
N SER A 116 2.57 -3.98 1.78
CA SER A 116 1.93 -3.98 0.45
C SER A 116 1.30 -2.62 0.12
N HIS A 117 1.08 -2.34 -1.17
CA HIS A 117 0.39 -1.14 -1.63
C HIS A 117 -1.01 -1.01 -0.99
N GLU A 118 -1.75 -2.11 -0.88
CA GLU A 118 -3.07 -2.10 -0.25
C GLU A 118 -3.02 -1.74 1.24
N LEU A 119 -2.01 -2.22 1.99
CA LEU A 119 -1.82 -1.80 3.38
C LEU A 119 -1.48 -0.32 3.49
N LYS A 120 -0.64 0.21 2.58
CA LYS A 120 -0.32 1.63 2.53
C LYS A 120 -1.56 2.47 2.26
N LYS A 121 -2.39 2.05 1.31
CA LYS A 121 -3.66 2.68 0.95
C LYS A 121 -4.65 2.66 2.12
N LEU A 122 -4.86 1.51 2.75
CA LEU A 122 -5.73 1.38 3.92
C LEU A 122 -5.24 2.24 5.09
N ALA A 123 -3.93 2.29 5.33
CA ALA A 123 -3.35 3.17 6.34
C ALA A 123 -3.67 4.64 6.08
N ALA A 124 -3.55 5.12 4.83
CA ALA A 124 -3.91 6.48 4.47
C ALA A 124 -5.42 6.76 4.63
N ILE A 125 -6.28 5.85 4.16
CA ILE A 125 -7.75 6.02 4.24
C ILE A 125 -8.24 6.04 5.69
N GLU A 126 -7.81 5.07 6.51
CA GLU A 126 -8.31 4.96 7.88
C GLU A 126 -7.70 6.02 8.80
N ALA A 127 -6.45 6.44 8.58
CA ALA A 127 -5.85 7.55 9.32
C ALA A 127 -6.51 8.89 9.01
N ALA A 128 -7.03 9.09 7.79
CA ALA A 128 -7.78 10.29 7.45
C ALA A 128 -9.13 10.40 8.20
N ARG A 129 -9.68 9.27 8.69
CA ARG A 129 -10.98 9.22 9.38
C ARG A 129 -10.90 9.40 10.90
N GLY A 130 -9.72 9.23 11.49
CA GLY A 130 -9.59 9.20 12.95
C GLY A 130 -8.15 9.14 13.44
N SER A 131 -7.95 8.54 14.61
CA SER A 131 -6.61 8.41 15.20
C SER A 131 -5.80 7.31 14.51
N PHE A 132 -4.47 7.39 14.56
CA PHE A 132 -3.59 6.32 14.06
C PHE A 132 -3.78 4.98 14.79
N GLU A 133 -4.22 5.01 16.04
CA GLU A 133 -4.54 3.80 16.81
C GLU A 133 -5.83 3.16 16.30
N SER A 134 -6.89 3.97 16.10
CA SER A 134 -8.13 3.52 15.47
C SER A 134 -7.89 2.99 14.05
N ALA A 135 -7.01 3.64 13.29
CA ALA A 135 -6.60 3.18 11.97
C ALA A 135 -5.90 1.81 12.02
N ALA A 136 -4.99 1.60 12.99
CA ALA A 136 -4.35 0.31 13.20
C ALA A 136 -5.39 -0.80 13.51
N THR A 137 -6.35 -0.53 14.39
CA THR A 137 -7.44 -1.47 14.71
C THR A 137 -8.32 -1.74 13.49
N ALA A 138 -8.64 -0.73 12.68
CA ALA A 138 -9.44 -0.89 11.47
C ALA A 138 -8.73 -1.76 10.42
N ILE A 139 -7.42 -1.55 10.24
CA ILE A 139 -6.58 -2.36 9.34
C ILE A 139 -6.51 -3.81 9.85
N GLU A 140 -6.31 -4.01 11.15
CA GLU A 140 -6.26 -5.36 11.73
C GLU A 140 -7.60 -6.08 11.57
N ARG A 141 -8.73 -5.40 11.78
CA ARG A 141 -10.06 -5.97 11.54
C ARG A 141 -10.28 -6.35 10.07
N ALA A 142 -9.89 -5.48 9.15
CA ALA A 142 -10.12 -5.68 7.72
C ALA A 142 -9.19 -6.76 7.13
N THR A 143 -7.94 -6.82 7.58
CA THR A 143 -6.89 -7.62 6.93
C THR A 143 -6.40 -8.79 7.78
N GLY A 144 -6.58 -8.74 9.10
CA GLY A 144 -5.99 -9.67 10.07
C GLY A 144 -4.57 -9.29 10.50
N THR A 145 -3.92 -8.34 9.83
CA THR A 145 -2.55 -7.95 10.16
C THR A 145 -2.50 -6.91 11.26
N HIS A 146 -1.83 -7.28 12.35
CA HIS A 146 -1.49 -6.35 13.42
C HIS A 146 -0.41 -5.37 12.97
N MET A 147 -0.69 -4.08 13.11
CA MET A 147 0.26 -3.00 12.84
C MET A 147 0.39 -2.10 14.07
N GLY A 148 1.62 -1.75 14.43
CA GLY A 148 1.85 -0.76 15.48
C GLY A 148 1.51 0.65 15.01
N LYS A 149 1.01 1.49 15.92
CA LYS A 149 0.70 2.92 15.66
C LYS A 149 1.81 3.64 14.89
N ARG A 150 3.06 3.51 15.32
CA ARG A 150 4.23 4.12 14.65
C ARG A 150 4.41 3.65 13.21
N GLN A 151 4.04 2.41 12.88
CA GLN A 151 4.11 1.91 11.51
C GLN A 151 3.04 2.57 10.65
N VAL A 152 1.81 2.72 11.16
CA VAL A 152 0.73 3.44 10.48
C VAL A 152 1.14 4.88 10.22
N GLU A 153 1.65 5.59 11.23
CA GLU A 153 2.17 6.96 11.09
C GLU A 153 3.20 7.09 9.97
N GLN A 154 4.19 6.19 9.93
CA GLN A 154 5.21 6.19 8.88
C GLN A 154 4.65 5.90 7.49
N LEU A 155 3.62 5.05 7.37
CA LEU A 155 2.97 4.80 6.09
C LEU A 155 2.19 6.03 5.62
N VAL A 156 1.48 6.69 6.53
CA VAL A 156 0.72 7.90 6.23
C VAL A 156 1.64 9.06 5.85
N GLN A 157 2.73 9.26 6.59
CA GLN A 157 3.75 10.27 6.25
C GLN A 157 4.33 10.05 4.84
N ARG A 158 4.61 8.80 4.47
CA ARG A 158 5.08 8.47 3.11
C ARG A 158 4.00 8.67 2.05
N ALA A 159 2.75 8.40 2.39
CA ALA A 159 1.61 8.60 1.49
C ALA A 159 1.29 10.10 1.28
N ALA A 160 1.67 10.96 2.22
CA ALA A 160 1.47 12.41 2.16
C ALA A 160 2.70 13.19 1.68
N ALA A 161 3.71 12.51 1.11
CA ALA A 161 4.98 13.13 0.74
C ALA A 161 4.87 14.18 -0.38
N ASP A 162 3.79 14.16 -1.15
CA ASP A 162 3.49 15.03 -2.29
C ASP A 162 2.52 16.17 -1.96
N VAL A 163 2.08 16.29 -0.70
CA VAL A 163 1.09 17.31 -0.29
C VAL A 163 1.64 18.74 -0.51
N ASP A 164 2.90 18.98 -0.17
CA ASP A 164 3.52 20.30 -0.35
C ASP A 164 3.64 20.67 -1.84
N ASP A 165 4.03 19.71 -2.68
CA ASP A 165 4.13 19.86 -4.14
C ASP A 165 2.76 20.11 -4.76
N PHE A 166 1.71 19.41 -4.30
CA PHE A 166 0.34 19.64 -4.73
C PHE A 166 -0.08 21.10 -4.49
N TYR A 167 0.13 21.61 -3.28
CA TYR A 167 -0.22 23.01 -2.96
C TYR A 167 0.68 24.02 -3.70
N ALA A 168 1.95 23.70 -3.93
CA ALA A 168 2.83 24.55 -4.75
C ALA A 168 2.36 24.62 -6.20
N HIS A 169 1.97 23.48 -6.78
CA HIS A 169 1.43 23.41 -8.13
C HIS A 169 0.15 24.23 -8.26
N VAL A 170 -0.83 24.04 -7.37
CA VAL A 170 -2.09 24.80 -7.36
C VAL A 170 -1.85 26.31 -7.25
N ARG A 171 -0.89 26.75 -6.42
CA ARG A 171 -0.54 28.18 -6.35
C ARG A 171 0.03 28.70 -7.68
N SER A 172 0.87 27.92 -8.35
CA SER A 172 1.52 28.32 -9.61
C SER A 172 0.55 28.42 -10.79
N THR A 173 -0.41 27.49 -10.88
CA THR A 173 -1.42 27.46 -11.95
C THR A 173 -2.39 28.63 -11.81
N HIS A 174 -2.85 28.94 -10.59
CA HIS A 174 -3.73 30.09 -10.35
C HIS A 174 -3.02 31.45 -10.37
N ALA A 175 -1.74 31.54 -10.00
CA ALA A 175 -0.96 32.78 -10.12
C ALA A 175 -0.75 33.21 -11.58
N SER A 176 -0.69 32.24 -12.51
CA SER A 176 -0.55 32.50 -13.95
C SER A 176 -1.82 33.11 -14.58
N GLY A 177 -2.96 33.11 -13.88
CA GLY A 177 -4.19 33.83 -14.24
C GLY A 177 -4.33 35.22 -13.59
N SER A 178 -3.41 35.60 -12.69
CA SER A 178 -3.41 36.89 -12.00
C SER A 178 -2.21 37.73 -12.43
N GLY A 179 -2.11 37.96 -13.74
CA GLY A 179 -1.18 38.92 -14.32
C GLY A 179 -1.82 40.30 -14.42
N SER A 180 -1.49 41.18 -13.47
CA SER A 180 -1.49 42.62 -13.72
C SER A 180 -0.51 42.90 -14.87
N GLY A 181 -1.01 43.29 -16.04
CA GLY A 181 -0.20 43.64 -17.21
C GLY A 181 -1.02 43.90 -18.47
N SER A 182 -1.18 45.18 -18.81
CA SER A 182 -1.66 45.73 -20.08
C SER A 182 -1.30 44.91 -21.32
N GLY A 183 -2.31 44.52 -22.12
CA GLY A 183 -2.07 43.99 -23.48
C GLY A 183 -3.12 43.00 -24.00
N SER A 184 -4.20 43.53 -24.56
CA SER A 184 -5.09 42.96 -25.59
C SER A 184 -4.89 41.49 -26.03
N GLY A 185 -5.91 40.64 -25.81
CA GLY A 185 -6.22 39.56 -26.76
C GLY A 185 -6.74 38.24 -26.18
N SER A 186 -8.06 38.08 -26.25
CA SER A 186 -8.81 36.81 -26.34
C SER A 186 -8.94 35.95 -25.08
N GLY A 187 -10.18 35.81 -24.64
CA GLY A 187 -10.55 35.18 -23.38
C GLY A 187 -10.49 33.66 -23.38
N SER A 188 -10.11 33.15 -22.22
CA SER A 188 -10.76 31.99 -21.62
C SER A 188 -10.81 32.23 -20.11
N GLU A 189 -12.05 32.31 -19.62
CA GLU A 189 -12.44 32.65 -18.26
C GLU A 189 -12.07 31.53 -17.29
N GLU A 190 -10.99 31.72 -16.53
CA GLU A 190 -10.84 31.07 -15.22
C GLU A 190 -10.65 32.15 -14.15
N MET A 191 -11.43 33.23 -14.23
CA MET A 191 -11.51 34.19 -13.16
C MET A 191 -12.38 33.60 -12.06
N LEU A 192 -11.74 33.13 -10.98
CA LEU A 192 -12.40 32.57 -9.81
C LEU A 192 -13.24 33.68 -9.14
N LEU A 193 -14.52 33.76 -9.51
CA LEU A 193 -15.39 34.92 -9.23
C LEU A 193 -15.78 35.04 -7.74
N VAL A 194 -15.73 33.94 -7.00
CA VAL A 194 -16.08 33.90 -5.57
C VAL A 194 -15.14 32.94 -4.85
N LEU A 195 -14.42 33.45 -3.84
CA LEU A 195 -13.65 32.67 -2.87
C LEU A 195 -14.36 32.74 -1.52
N SER A 196 -14.54 31.58 -0.91
CA SER A 196 -14.97 31.47 0.49
C SER A 196 -13.84 30.87 1.30
N ALA A 197 -13.63 31.39 2.51
CA ALA A 197 -12.62 30.90 3.43
C ALA A 197 -13.32 30.42 4.72
N ASP A 198 -12.92 29.23 5.18
CA ASP A 198 -13.32 28.68 6.47
C ASP A 198 -12.07 28.50 7.35
N GLY A 199 -12.24 28.70 8.65
CA GLY A 199 -11.15 28.64 9.62
C GLY A 199 -11.47 27.66 10.74
N LYS A 200 -10.64 26.63 10.89
CA LYS A 200 -10.73 25.67 12.01
C LYS A 200 -9.53 25.80 12.93
N GLY A 201 -9.78 26.16 14.18
CA GLY A 201 -8.76 26.12 15.23
C GLY A 201 -8.35 24.68 15.54
N ILE A 202 -7.05 24.40 15.52
CA ILE A 202 -6.47 23.13 15.97
C ILE A 202 -5.51 23.39 17.13
N VAL A 203 -5.60 22.59 18.19
CA VAL A 203 -4.68 22.70 19.33
C VAL A 203 -3.33 22.15 18.90
N MET A 204 -2.33 23.04 18.84
CA MET A 204 -0.96 22.70 18.47
C MET A 204 -0.07 22.70 19.72
N ARG A 205 0.99 21.89 19.69
CA ARG A 205 2.03 22.00 20.72
C ARG A 205 2.75 23.34 20.56
N PRO A 206 3.12 24.05 21.65
CA PRO A 206 3.76 25.36 21.54
C PRO A 206 5.05 25.37 20.72
N GLU A 207 5.78 24.24 20.69
CA GLU A 207 7.03 24.14 19.92
C GLU A 207 6.80 23.93 18.41
N ALA A 208 5.57 23.64 18.00
CA ALA A 208 5.17 23.40 16.61
C ALA A 208 4.33 24.54 16.00
N LEU A 209 4.17 25.65 16.72
CA LEU A 209 3.55 26.87 16.18
C LEU A 209 4.45 27.48 15.10
N ARG A 210 3.83 28.05 14.06
CA ARG A 210 4.56 28.84 13.06
C ARG A 210 4.90 30.19 13.68
N GLU A 211 5.88 30.90 13.12
CA GLU A 211 6.26 32.21 13.64
C GLU A 211 5.08 33.19 13.69
N GLU A 212 4.16 33.12 12.72
CA GLU A 212 3.00 34.02 12.69
C GLU A 212 1.91 33.68 13.71
N THR A 213 1.96 32.48 14.33
CA THR A 213 0.93 31.96 15.25
C THR A 213 1.47 31.56 16.62
N ARG A 214 2.69 32.01 16.97
CA ARG A 214 3.36 31.71 18.24
C ARG A 214 2.92 32.60 19.40
#